data_AF-A0A0B5A1P9-F1
#
_entry.id   AF-A0A0B5A1P9-F1
#
_cell.length_a   1.000
_cell.length_b   1.000
_cell.length_c   1.000
_cell.angle_alpha   90.00
_cell.angle_beta   90.00
_cell.angle_gamma   90.00
#
_symmetry.space_group_name_H-M   'P 1'
#
loop_
_entity.id
_entity.type
_entity.pdbx_description
1 polymer ?
#
loop_
_entity_poly.entity_id
_entity_poly.type
_entity_poly.pdbx_seq_one_letter_code
_entity_poly.pdbx_strand_id
1 'polypeptide(L)'
;FTNCFTFLGKNSWSKTDKITTRLLIGWYWIFTIIITSCYTGSIIAFVTLPVFPETVDTIKQLLAGFYRVGTLDRGGWEKWFLNSSDPQTMKLLNKLEFVPNVEAGIRNTTKAFFWPYAFLGSKAELEYIVQANFTATKSKRAALHISNECFAPFGITIGFPNNSVYSEKMSLDISRMIQSGIIDKIANEVKFEMQRSVTGKLLAAGSGTIKIPSAEEKGLTLEDTQGMFLLLGAGFIIAATALVSEWMGGFTRRCRFQRKNDTPISVNSREHLIPTPKTDIGSEIKIIGDTESKLHFDSRPSTAASRDTLEGQIINV
;
A
#
# COMPACT_ATOMS: atom_id res chain seq x y z
N PHE A 1 21.11 -6.08 6.58
CA PHE A 1 21.41 -7.43 6.09
C PHE A 1 22.91 -7.76 6.01
N THR A 2 23.79 -6.79 5.74
CA THR A 2 25.24 -7.02 5.55
C THR A 2 26.04 -7.46 6.78
N ASN A 3 25.50 -7.36 8.00
CA ASN A 3 26.27 -7.59 9.25
C ASN A 3 26.01 -8.93 9.97
N CYS A 4 25.14 -9.81 9.46
CA CYS A 4 24.82 -11.06 10.16
C CYS A 4 25.97 -12.10 10.19
N PHE A 5 27.01 -11.95 9.36
CA PHE A 5 28.12 -12.90 9.30
C PHE A 5 29.50 -12.27 9.60
N THR A 6 29.53 -10.97 9.87
CA THR A 6 30.74 -10.21 10.21
C THR A 6 30.81 -9.94 11.71
N PHE A 7 30.75 -11.00 12.53
CA PHE A 7 31.06 -10.85 13.95
C PHE A 7 32.55 -10.55 14.10
N LEU A 8 32.93 -9.46 14.76
CA LEU A 8 34.34 -9.21 15.13
C LEU A 8 34.64 -10.02 16.41
N GLY A 9 35.28 -11.18 16.26
CA GLY A 9 35.62 -12.05 17.38
C GLY A 9 36.68 -13.10 17.03
N LYS A 10 37.30 -13.71 18.05
CA LYS A 10 38.34 -14.73 17.87
C LYS A 10 37.86 -15.97 17.09
N ASN A 11 36.55 -16.26 17.16
CA ASN A 11 35.88 -17.35 16.43
C ASN A 11 35.08 -16.84 15.22
N SER A 12 35.44 -15.67 14.68
CA SER A 12 34.77 -15.14 13.51
C SER A 12 35.05 -15.98 12.26
N TRP A 13 34.01 -16.21 11.47
CA TRP A 13 34.11 -16.86 10.17
C TRP A 13 34.97 -16.06 9.19
N SER A 14 35.19 -14.76 9.44
CA SER A 14 36.09 -13.92 8.65
C SER A 14 37.58 -14.19 8.90
N LYS A 15 37.95 -14.82 10.02
CA LYS A 15 39.34 -15.08 10.43
C LYS A 15 39.78 -16.54 10.20
N THR A 16 39.16 -17.21 9.25
CA THR A 16 39.42 -18.63 8.95
C THR A 16 40.64 -18.81 8.05
N ASP A 17 41.50 -19.79 8.35
CA ASP A 17 42.64 -20.16 7.51
C ASP A 17 42.23 -21.14 6.39
N LYS A 18 41.02 -21.68 6.43
CA LYS A 18 40.51 -22.66 5.46
C LYS A 18 40.01 -21.96 4.18
N ILE A 19 40.55 -22.36 3.03
CA ILE A 19 40.20 -21.84 1.70
C ILE A 19 38.70 -22.02 1.40
N THR A 20 38.09 -23.15 1.76
CA THR A 20 36.67 -23.41 1.52
C THR A 20 35.76 -22.39 2.21
N THR A 21 36.06 -22.02 3.46
CA THR A 21 35.29 -21.02 4.21
C THR A 21 35.49 -19.62 3.63
N ARG A 22 36.68 -19.30 3.10
CA ARG A 22 36.97 -18.05 2.37
C ARG A 22 36.21 -17.96 1.03
N LEU A 23 36.01 -19.07 0.35
CA LEU A 23 35.21 -19.11 -0.89
C LEU A 23 33.72 -18.87 -0.58
N LEU A 24 33.18 -19.52 0.46
CA LEU A 24 31.78 -19.35 0.87
C LEU A 24 31.48 -17.93 1.32
N ILE A 25 32.37 -17.30 2.11
CA ILE A 25 32.18 -15.89 2.51
C ILE A 25 32.26 -14.96 1.30
N GLY A 26 33.16 -15.22 0.34
CA GLY A 26 33.25 -14.45 -0.91
C GLY A 26 31.97 -14.52 -1.73
N TRP A 27 31.41 -15.72 -1.91
CA TRP A 27 30.12 -15.91 -2.58
C TRP A 27 28.97 -15.22 -1.82
N TYR A 28 28.95 -15.33 -0.49
CA TYR A 28 27.95 -14.65 0.35
C TYR A 28 28.00 -13.12 0.19
N TRP A 29 29.20 -12.53 0.12
CA TRP A 29 29.36 -11.10 -0.12
C TRP A 29 28.85 -10.68 -1.49
N ILE A 30 29.20 -11.42 -2.54
CA ILE A 30 28.71 -11.16 -3.90
C ILE A 30 27.18 -11.23 -3.93
N PHE A 31 26.61 -12.31 -3.39
CA PHE A 31 25.16 -12.48 -3.29
C PHE A 31 24.50 -11.33 -2.53
N THR A 32 25.04 -10.95 -1.37
CA THR A 32 24.50 -9.87 -0.54
C THR A 32 24.57 -8.51 -1.25
N ILE A 33 25.65 -8.22 -1.96
CA ILE A 33 25.80 -6.98 -2.75
C ILE A 33 24.75 -6.95 -3.87
N ILE A 34 24.59 -8.04 -4.62
CA ILE A 34 23.60 -8.14 -5.70
C ILE A 34 22.19 -7.91 -5.15
N ILE A 35 21.80 -8.63 -4.10
CA ILE A 35 20.45 -8.51 -3.51
C ILE A 35 20.23 -7.10 -2.95
N THR A 36 21.21 -6.53 -2.24
CA THR A 36 21.09 -5.18 -1.66
C THR A 36 21.00 -4.12 -2.75
N SER A 37 21.77 -4.26 -3.83
CA SER A 37 21.73 -3.35 -4.99
C SER A 37 20.38 -3.40 -5.70
N CYS A 38 19.87 -4.60 -6.01
CA CYS A 38 18.55 -4.77 -6.63
C CYS A 38 17.44 -4.20 -5.75
N TYR A 39 17.46 -4.49 -4.44
CA TYR A 39 16.49 -3.95 -3.49
C TYR A 39 16.54 -2.42 -3.41
N THR A 40 17.74 -1.85 -3.34
CA THR A 40 17.94 -0.39 -3.32
C THR A 40 17.41 0.25 -4.61
N GLY A 41 17.70 -0.34 -5.77
CA GLY A 41 17.19 0.13 -7.06
C GLY A 41 15.66 0.08 -7.15
N SER A 42 15.03 -1.01 -6.71
CA SER A 42 13.57 -1.13 -6.69
C SER A 42 12.90 -0.11 -5.77
N ILE A 43 13.48 0.15 -4.59
CA ILE A 43 12.96 1.20 -3.68
C ILE A 43 13.10 2.58 -4.31
N ILE A 44 14.26 2.92 -4.89
CA ILE A 44 14.46 4.22 -5.54
C ILE A 44 13.42 4.42 -6.65
N ALA A 45 13.16 3.39 -7.47
CA ALA A 45 12.14 3.46 -8.50
C ALA A 45 10.73 3.69 -7.93
N PHE A 46 10.39 3.00 -6.84
CA PHE A 46 9.08 3.17 -6.19
C PHE A 46 8.91 4.53 -5.51
N VAL A 47 9.97 5.08 -4.92
CA VAL A 47 9.92 6.40 -4.24
C VAL A 47 9.87 7.54 -5.25
N THR A 48 10.52 7.39 -6.40
CA THR A 48 10.57 8.44 -7.44
C THR A 48 9.32 8.46 -8.32
N LEU A 49 8.66 7.32 -8.53
CA LEU A 49 7.44 7.25 -9.35
C LEU A 49 6.19 7.37 -8.48
N PRO A 50 5.39 8.45 -8.60
CA PRO A 50 4.12 8.52 -7.91
C PRO A 50 3.18 7.45 -8.49
N VAL A 51 2.74 6.52 -7.63
CA VAL A 51 1.67 5.58 -7.97
C VAL A 51 0.34 6.32 -7.81
N PHE A 52 -0.35 6.55 -8.93
CA PHE A 52 -1.69 7.11 -8.92
C PHE A 52 -2.71 5.99 -8.68
N PRO A 53 -3.73 6.21 -7.84
CA PRO A 53 -4.81 5.25 -7.68
C PRO A 53 -5.56 5.07 -9.00
N GLU A 54 -6.15 3.89 -9.18
CA GLU A 54 -6.98 3.62 -10.37
C GLU A 54 -8.17 4.59 -10.38
N THR A 55 -8.29 5.34 -11.46
CA THR A 55 -9.35 6.34 -11.64
C THR A 55 -10.57 5.73 -12.29
N VAL A 56 -11.76 6.23 -11.93
CA VAL A 56 -13.02 5.86 -12.58
C VAL A 56 -13.25 6.80 -13.74
N ASP A 57 -13.06 6.30 -14.95
CA ASP A 57 -13.18 7.10 -16.18
C ASP A 57 -14.40 6.75 -17.02
N THR A 58 -14.96 5.55 -16.83
CA THR A 58 -16.08 5.04 -17.65
C THR A 58 -17.32 4.70 -16.82
N ILE A 59 -18.49 4.70 -17.46
CA ILE A 59 -19.76 4.28 -16.83
C ILE A 59 -19.67 2.86 -16.27
N LYS A 60 -19.01 1.96 -17.00
CA LYS A 60 -18.87 0.55 -16.58
C LYS A 60 -18.06 0.42 -15.29
N GLN A 61 -16.97 1.17 -15.16
CA GLN A 61 -16.17 1.22 -13.93
C GLN A 61 -16.96 1.85 -12.78
N LEU A 62 -17.73 2.90 -13.06
CA LEU A 62 -18.57 3.55 -12.06
C LEU A 62 -19.65 2.61 -11.50
N LEU A 63 -20.29 1.83 -12.37
CA LEU A 63 -21.25 0.80 -11.98
C LEU A 63 -20.61 -0.36 -11.21
N ALA A 64 -19.39 -0.77 -11.58
CA ALA A 64 -18.66 -1.85 -10.92
C ALA A 64 -18.16 -1.45 -9.51
N GLY A 65 -17.86 -0.18 -9.30
CA GLY A 65 -17.30 0.34 -8.04
C GLY A 65 -18.32 0.63 -6.94
N PHE A 66 -19.60 0.27 -7.12
CA PHE A 66 -20.67 0.48 -6.13
C PHE A 66 -20.76 1.92 -5.59
N TYR A 67 -20.46 2.91 -6.44
CA TYR A 67 -20.54 4.33 -6.08
C TYR A 67 -21.99 4.74 -5.85
N ARG A 68 -22.22 5.57 -4.83
CA ARG A 68 -23.44 6.37 -4.75
C ARG A 68 -23.30 7.54 -5.70
N VAL A 69 -24.27 7.71 -6.59
CA VAL A 69 -24.17 8.71 -7.65
C VAL A 69 -25.22 9.77 -7.39
N GLY A 70 -24.77 11.03 -7.29
CA GLY A 70 -25.66 12.16 -7.10
C GLY A 70 -25.62 13.16 -8.23
N THR A 71 -26.74 13.82 -8.51
CA THR A 71 -26.85 14.93 -9.45
C THR A 71 -27.70 16.07 -8.87
N LEU A 72 -27.85 17.16 -9.62
CA LEU A 72 -28.64 18.32 -9.19
C LEU A 72 -30.15 18.04 -9.27
N ASP A 73 -30.89 18.53 -8.27
CA ASP A 73 -32.37 18.46 -8.18
C ASP A 73 -33.09 19.56 -9.00
N ARG A 74 -32.35 20.34 -9.79
CA ARG A 74 -32.89 21.50 -10.50
C ARG A 74 -32.17 21.74 -11.81
N GLY A 75 -32.67 22.69 -12.61
CA GLY A 75 -32.01 23.09 -13.87
C GLY A 75 -32.15 22.07 -15.00
N GLY A 76 -33.07 21.12 -14.89
CA GLY A 76 -33.32 20.10 -15.91
C GLY A 76 -32.49 18.83 -15.75
N TRP A 77 -31.49 18.80 -14.86
CA TRP A 77 -30.66 17.63 -14.58
C TRP A 77 -31.46 16.38 -14.20
N GLU A 78 -32.53 16.54 -13.43
CA GLU A 78 -33.44 15.44 -13.07
C GLU A 78 -34.11 14.77 -14.28
N LYS A 79 -34.34 15.54 -15.35
CA LYS A 79 -35.11 15.11 -16.53
C LYS A 79 -34.23 14.72 -17.70
N TRP A 80 -33.06 15.34 -17.84
CA TRP A 80 -32.13 15.11 -18.95
C TRP A 80 -31.69 13.66 -19.07
N PHE A 81 -31.66 12.96 -17.93
CA PHE A 81 -31.21 11.59 -17.90
C PHE A 81 -32.32 10.55 -18.06
N LEU A 82 -33.60 10.91 -17.87
CA LEU A 82 -34.71 9.94 -17.83
C LEU A 82 -34.89 9.14 -19.12
N ASN A 83 -34.44 9.67 -20.27
CA ASN A 83 -34.62 9.04 -21.58
C ASN A 83 -33.27 8.77 -22.28
N SER A 84 -32.32 8.20 -21.57
CA SER A 84 -31.03 7.81 -22.16
C SER A 84 -31.16 6.56 -23.05
N SER A 85 -30.60 6.62 -24.25
CA SER A 85 -30.56 5.48 -25.19
C SER A 85 -29.60 4.37 -24.78
N ASP A 86 -28.63 4.67 -23.91
CA ASP A 86 -27.62 3.70 -23.47
C ASP A 86 -28.09 2.91 -22.23
N PRO A 87 -28.13 1.57 -22.28
CA PRO A 87 -28.60 0.75 -21.17
C PRO A 87 -27.71 0.83 -19.92
N GLN A 88 -26.39 1.08 -20.06
CA GLN A 88 -25.51 1.22 -18.90
C GLN A 88 -25.81 2.52 -18.15
N THR A 89 -25.96 3.61 -18.89
CA THR A 89 -26.39 4.89 -18.36
C THR A 89 -27.75 4.74 -17.69
N MET A 90 -28.75 4.14 -18.33
CA MET A 90 -30.07 3.91 -17.70
C MET A 90 -29.98 3.17 -16.35
N LYS A 91 -29.09 2.17 -16.24
CA LYS A 91 -28.87 1.42 -15.01
C LYS A 91 -28.25 2.27 -13.90
N LEU A 92 -27.34 3.18 -14.26
CA LEU A 92 -26.75 4.16 -13.33
C LEU A 92 -27.83 5.12 -12.81
N LEU A 93 -28.70 5.56 -13.71
CA LEU A 93 -29.70 6.60 -13.45
C LEU A 93 -30.82 6.15 -12.53
N ASN A 94 -31.15 4.85 -12.53
CA ASN A 94 -32.16 4.27 -11.63
C ASN A 94 -31.83 4.44 -10.14
N LYS A 95 -30.57 4.73 -9.78
CA LYS A 95 -30.11 4.88 -8.39
C LYS A 95 -29.49 6.27 -8.13
N LEU A 96 -29.96 7.30 -8.82
CA LEU A 96 -29.49 8.66 -8.58
C LEU A 96 -30.07 9.27 -7.30
N GLU A 97 -29.18 9.91 -6.54
CA GLU A 97 -29.54 10.81 -5.46
C GLU A 97 -29.57 12.25 -5.98
N PHE A 98 -30.54 13.04 -5.53
CA PHE A 98 -30.66 14.45 -5.93
C PHE A 98 -30.12 15.36 -4.83
N VAL A 99 -29.34 16.37 -5.24
CA VAL A 99 -28.62 17.28 -4.36
C VAL A 99 -28.99 18.72 -4.71
N PRO A 100 -29.21 19.62 -3.71
CA PRO A 100 -29.69 20.97 -3.96
C PRO A 100 -28.66 21.88 -4.66
N ASN A 101 -27.38 21.72 -4.36
CA ASN A 101 -26.31 22.61 -4.81
C ASN A 101 -25.08 21.82 -5.26
N VAL A 102 -24.32 22.36 -6.22
CA VAL A 102 -23.04 21.78 -6.66
C VAL A 102 -22.06 21.67 -5.50
N GLU A 103 -22.00 22.70 -4.65
CA GLU A 103 -21.17 22.68 -3.43
C GLU A 103 -21.53 21.54 -2.49
N ALA A 104 -22.82 21.22 -2.33
CA ALA A 104 -23.25 20.08 -1.53
C ALA A 104 -22.84 18.74 -2.18
N GLY A 105 -22.89 18.65 -3.51
CA GLY A 105 -22.43 17.49 -4.26
C GLY A 105 -20.94 17.24 -4.05
N ILE A 106 -20.12 18.27 -4.20
CA ILE A 106 -18.67 18.23 -3.99
C ILE A 106 -18.33 17.94 -2.51
N ARG A 107 -19.08 18.52 -1.58
CA ARG A 107 -18.94 18.23 -0.14
C ARG A 107 -19.23 16.78 0.19
N ASN A 108 -20.23 16.17 -0.46
CA ASN A 108 -20.54 14.76 -0.29
C ASN A 108 -19.42 13.87 -0.87
N THR A 109 -18.92 14.19 -2.06
CA THR A 109 -17.76 13.50 -2.67
C THR A 109 -16.50 13.57 -1.80
N THR A 110 -16.22 14.73 -1.21
CA THR A 110 -15.00 14.92 -0.38
C THR A 110 -15.11 14.35 1.03
N LYS A 111 -16.32 14.23 1.58
CA LYS A 111 -16.55 13.64 2.92
C LYS A 111 -16.79 12.13 2.89
N ALA A 112 -17.04 11.56 1.71
CA ALA A 112 -17.24 10.15 1.51
C ALA A 112 -15.98 9.36 1.87
N PHE A 113 -15.95 8.76 3.06
CA PHE A 113 -14.84 7.90 3.52
C PHE A 113 -15.19 6.41 3.40
N PHE A 114 -16.35 6.01 3.91
CA PHE A 114 -16.77 4.59 3.96
C PHE A 114 -17.49 4.13 2.69
N TRP A 115 -18.26 5.03 2.07
CA TRP A 115 -19.06 4.73 0.88
C TRP A 115 -18.60 5.64 -0.24
N PRO A 116 -18.06 5.09 -1.34
CA PRO A 116 -17.56 5.91 -2.43
C PRO A 116 -18.73 6.68 -3.07
N TYR A 117 -18.54 7.98 -3.30
CA TYR A 117 -19.57 8.86 -3.82
C TYR A 117 -19.08 9.59 -5.07
N ALA A 118 -19.88 9.60 -6.12
CA ALA A 118 -19.61 10.29 -7.37
C ALA A 118 -20.67 11.35 -7.62
N PHE A 119 -20.24 12.54 -8.06
CA PHE A 119 -21.15 13.63 -8.40
C PHE A 119 -21.16 13.85 -9.92
N LEU A 120 -22.36 13.87 -10.50
CA LEU A 120 -22.59 14.18 -11.90
C LEU A 120 -22.98 15.65 -12.05
N GLY A 121 -22.19 16.39 -12.81
CA GLY A 121 -22.41 17.79 -13.12
C GLY A 121 -21.75 18.22 -14.42
N SER A 122 -21.76 19.52 -14.68
CA SER A 122 -21.12 20.11 -15.86
C SER A 122 -19.60 19.95 -15.79
N LYS A 123 -18.99 19.37 -16.83
CA LYS A 123 -17.53 19.19 -16.90
C LYS A 123 -16.79 20.51 -16.73
N ALA A 124 -17.21 21.57 -17.45
CA ALA A 124 -16.55 22.87 -17.39
C ALA A 124 -16.63 23.50 -15.98
N GLU A 125 -17.78 23.35 -15.31
CA GLU A 125 -17.97 23.85 -13.95
C GLU A 125 -17.12 23.06 -12.94
N LEU A 126 -17.09 21.73 -13.06
CA LEU A 126 -16.27 20.88 -12.19
C LEU A 126 -14.78 21.12 -12.40
N GLU A 127 -14.33 21.25 -13.65
CA GLU A 127 -12.94 21.61 -13.97
C GLU A 127 -12.57 22.95 -13.35
N TYR A 128 -13.47 23.94 -13.43
CA TYR A 128 -13.28 25.24 -12.79
C TYR A 128 -13.14 25.11 -11.27
N ILE A 129 -14.05 24.39 -10.60
CA ILE A 129 -14.04 24.26 -9.14
C ILE A 129 -12.81 23.50 -8.65
N VAL A 130 -12.44 22.40 -9.33
CA VAL A 130 -11.22 21.64 -9.01
C VAL A 130 -10.00 22.53 -9.16
N GLN A 131 -9.91 23.30 -10.25
CA GLN A 131 -8.79 24.21 -10.48
C GLN A 131 -8.73 25.35 -9.45
N ALA A 132 -9.85 25.98 -9.13
CA ALA A 132 -9.93 27.12 -8.21
C ALA A 132 -9.65 26.73 -6.75
N ASN A 133 -10.28 25.67 -6.26
CA ASN A 133 -10.34 25.37 -4.82
C ASN A 133 -9.43 24.20 -4.39
N PHE A 134 -9.15 23.26 -5.28
CA PHE A 134 -8.48 22.00 -4.95
C PHE A 134 -7.05 21.89 -5.51
N THR A 135 -6.57 22.88 -6.26
CA THR A 135 -5.18 22.93 -6.76
C THR A 135 -4.17 23.38 -5.71
N ALA A 136 -4.61 24.06 -4.65
CA ALA A 136 -3.69 24.58 -3.64
C ALA A 136 -2.92 23.42 -2.94
N THR A 137 -1.60 23.40 -3.11
CA THR A 137 -0.58 22.41 -2.66
C THR A 137 -0.65 21.99 -1.18
N LYS A 138 -1.52 22.60 -0.37
CA LYS A 138 -1.59 22.41 1.08
C LYS A 138 -2.24 21.08 1.52
N SER A 139 -3.09 20.45 0.68
CA SER A 139 -3.73 19.18 1.03
C SER A 139 -3.51 18.14 -0.07
N LYS A 140 -2.50 17.28 0.12
CA LYS A 140 -2.25 16.10 -0.74
C LYS A 140 -3.38 15.06 -0.71
N ARG A 141 -4.45 15.28 0.07
CA ARG A 141 -5.50 14.28 0.37
C ARG A 141 -6.83 14.48 -0.37
N ALA A 142 -7.03 15.57 -1.10
CA ALA A 142 -8.28 15.82 -1.81
C ALA A 142 -8.06 15.99 -3.32
N ALA A 143 -7.53 14.94 -3.96
CA ALA A 143 -7.50 14.86 -5.42
C ALA A 143 -8.89 14.43 -5.91
N LEU A 144 -9.72 15.41 -6.28
CA LEU A 144 -10.93 15.13 -7.05
C LEU A 144 -10.52 14.75 -8.47
N HIS A 145 -10.96 13.58 -8.91
CA HIS A 145 -10.77 13.13 -10.29
C HIS A 145 -12.02 13.43 -11.11
N ILE A 146 -11.84 13.99 -12.31
CA ILE A 146 -12.91 14.21 -13.28
C ILE A 146 -12.77 13.11 -14.34
N SER A 147 -13.84 12.36 -14.58
CA SER A 147 -13.85 11.29 -15.57
C SER A 147 -13.51 11.80 -16.96
N ASN A 148 -12.74 11.01 -17.71
CA ASN A 148 -12.43 11.33 -19.10
C ASN A 148 -13.67 11.24 -20.01
N GLU A 149 -14.57 10.29 -19.74
CA GLU A 149 -15.82 10.11 -20.50
C GLU A 149 -16.90 11.07 -20.01
N CYS A 150 -17.57 11.75 -20.96
CA CYS A 150 -18.75 12.56 -20.68
C CYS A 150 -20.02 11.70 -20.86
N PHE A 151 -20.85 11.64 -19.82
CA PHE A 151 -22.07 10.83 -19.81
C PHE A 151 -23.17 11.35 -20.74
N ALA A 152 -23.30 12.68 -20.84
CA ALA A 152 -24.29 13.35 -21.67
C ALA A 152 -23.64 14.59 -22.29
N PRO A 153 -23.45 14.63 -23.62
CA PRO A 153 -23.01 15.84 -24.29
C PRO A 153 -24.17 16.84 -24.30
N PHE A 154 -23.95 18.04 -23.78
CA PHE A 154 -24.89 19.14 -23.88
C PHE A 154 -24.15 20.43 -24.24
N GLY A 155 -24.88 21.33 -24.91
CA GLY A 155 -24.39 22.66 -25.28
C GLY A 155 -25.06 23.73 -24.44
N ILE A 156 -24.36 24.85 -24.25
CA ILE A 156 -24.92 26.06 -23.64
C ILE A 156 -25.37 26.98 -24.77
N THR A 157 -26.56 27.55 -24.65
CA THR A 157 -27.12 28.47 -25.65
C THR A 157 -27.62 29.74 -24.98
N ILE A 158 -27.65 30.83 -25.74
CA ILE A 158 -28.26 32.08 -25.31
C ILE A 158 -29.68 32.11 -25.85
N GLY A 159 -30.66 32.11 -24.94
CA GLY A 159 -32.07 32.15 -25.29
C GLY A 159 -32.54 33.58 -25.59
N PHE A 160 -33.25 33.75 -26.70
CA PHE A 160 -33.95 34.99 -27.05
C PHE A 160 -35.47 34.75 -27.07
N PRO A 161 -36.30 35.78 -26.84
CA PRO A 161 -37.74 35.68 -27.07
C PRO A 161 -38.05 35.26 -28.51
N ASN A 162 -39.19 34.60 -28.70
CA ASN A 162 -39.68 34.23 -30.04
C ASN A 162 -39.75 35.48 -30.94
N ASN A 163 -39.29 35.34 -32.18
CA ASN A 163 -39.21 36.42 -33.18
C ASN A 163 -38.32 37.63 -32.78
N SER A 164 -37.29 37.41 -31.97
CA SER A 164 -36.28 38.43 -31.70
C SER A 164 -35.51 38.81 -32.97
N VAL A 165 -35.36 40.10 -33.23
CA VAL A 165 -34.54 40.63 -34.35
C VAL A 165 -33.05 40.35 -34.11
N TYR A 166 -32.64 40.08 -32.87
CA TYR A 166 -31.23 39.89 -32.51
C TYR A 166 -30.76 38.44 -32.61
N SER A 167 -31.66 37.45 -32.65
CA SER A 167 -31.28 36.04 -32.57
C SER A 167 -30.41 35.60 -33.75
N GLU A 168 -30.79 36.00 -34.97
CA GLU A 168 -30.05 35.64 -36.18
C GLU A 168 -28.67 36.30 -36.19
N LYS A 169 -28.61 37.61 -35.92
CA LYS A 169 -27.36 38.36 -35.90
C LYS A 169 -26.38 37.81 -34.85
N MET A 170 -26.86 37.56 -33.63
CA MET A 170 -26.05 36.96 -32.56
C MET A 170 -25.59 35.54 -32.91
N SER A 171 -26.44 34.72 -33.53
CA SER A 171 -26.05 33.37 -33.95
C SER A 171 -24.91 33.39 -34.97
N LEU A 172 -24.95 34.33 -35.93
CA LEU A 172 -23.88 34.51 -36.92
C LEU A 172 -22.59 35.00 -36.28
N ASP A 173 -22.68 35.98 -35.38
CA ASP A 173 -21.51 36.54 -34.70
C ASP A 173 -20.85 35.51 -33.76
N ILE A 174 -21.64 34.74 -33.01
CA ILE A 174 -21.14 33.61 -32.19
C ILE A 174 -20.45 32.57 -33.07
N SER A 175 -21.05 32.20 -34.21
CA SER A 175 -20.45 31.25 -35.14
C SER A 175 -19.08 31.74 -35.65
N ARG A 176 -18.96 33.04 -35.96
CA ARG A 176 -17.68 33.65 -36.35
C ARG A 176 -16.67 33.65 -35.19
N MET A 177 -17.11 33.91 -33.96
CA MET A 177 -16.23 33.87 -32.78
C MET A 177 -15.69 32.46 -32.50
N ILE A 178 -16.52 31.42 -32.72
CA ILE A 178 -16.09 30.03 -32.62
C ILE A 178 -15.12 29.69 -33.76
N GLN A 179 -15.46 30.01 -35.01
CA GLN A 179 -14.61 29.71 -36.18
C GLN A 179 -13.25 30.42 -36.15
N SER A 180 -13.20 31.63 -35.60
CA SER A 180 -11.96 32.40 -35.42
C SER A 180 -11.14 31.95 -34.19
N GLY A 181 -11.64 31.03 -33.37
CA GLY A 181 -10.97 30.56 -32.16
C GLY A 181 -10.94 31.58 -31.02
N ILE A 182 -11.72 32.66 -31.09
CA ILE A 182 -11.81 33.68 -30.03
C ILE A 182 -12.35 33.07 -28.75
N ILE A 183 -13.36 32.19 -28.85
CA ILE A 183 -13.93 31.50 -27.69
C ILE A 183 -12.89 30.61 -27.01
N ASP A 184 -12.11 29.85 -27.79
CA ASP A 184 -11.04 29.00 -27.25
C ASP A 184 -9.95 29.83 -26.59
N LYS A 185 -9.60 30.98 -27.18
CA LYS A 185 -8.65 31.93 -26.59
C LYS A 185 -9.15 32.42 -25.23
N ILE A 186 -10.40 32.88 -25.14
CA ILE A 186 -10.99 33.36 -23.89
C ILE A 186 -11.01 32.23 -22.84
N ALA A 187 -11.42 31.02 -23.23
CA ALA A 187 -11.44 29.87 -22.32
C ALA A 187 -10.02 29.54 -21.78
N ASN A 188 -9.01 29.58 -22.65
CA ASN A 188 -7.62 29.35 -22.27
C ASN A 188 -7.07 30.47 -21.39
N GLU A 189 -7.39 31.74 -21.65
CA GLU A 189 -7.00 32.88 -20.81
C GLU A 189 -7.62 32.78 -19.41
N VAL A 190 -8.91 32.47 -19.32
CA VAL A 190 -9.58 32.24 -18.03
C VAL A 190 -8.91 31.09 -17.28
N LYS A 191 -8.64 29.96 -17.95
CA LYS A 191 -7.95 28.82 -17.35
C LYS A 191 -6.54 29.19 -16.86
N PHE A 192 -5.79 29.95 -17.65
CA PHE A 192 -4.44 30.39 -17.30
C PHE A 192 -4.44 31.31 -16.07
N GLU A 193 -5.36 32.28 -16.02
CA GLU A 193 -5.51 33.17 -14.87
C GLU A 193 -5.93 32.40 -13.60
N MET A 194 -6.82 31.42 -13.73
CA MET A 194 -7.23 30.58 -12.60
C MET A 194 -6.09 29.71 -12.05
N GLN A 195 -5.18 29.27 -12.90
CA GLN A 195 -3.98 28.52 -12.50
C GLN A 195 -2.89 29.43 -11.91
N ARG A 196 -2.98 30.75 -12.09
CA ARG A 196 -2.00 31.67 -11.53
C ARG A 196 -2.34 31.92 -10.05
N SER A 197 -1.44 31.54 -9.15
CA SER A 197 -1.53 31.95 -7.75
C SER A 197 -1.53 33.48 -7.65
N VAL A 198 -2.17 34.04 -6.62
CA VAL A 198 -2.12 35.47 -6.28
C VAL A 198 -0.67 36.00 -6.19
N THR A 199 0.30 35.12 -5.94
CA THR A 199 1.75 35.41 -5.89
C THR A 199 2.45 35.34 -7.26
N GLY A 200 1.73 35.12 -8.36
CA GLY A 200 2.28 35.01 -9.72
C GLY A 200 2.98 33.68 -10.03
N LYS A 201 2.97 32.70 -9.11
CA LYS A 201 3.44 31.33 -9.37
C LYS A 201 2.33 30.52 -10.02
N LEU A 202 2.63 29.83 -11.12
CA LEU A 202 1.71 28.87 -11.73
C LEU A 202 1.47 27.73 -10.75
N LEU A 203 0.21 27.55 -10.35
CA LEU A 203 -0.27 26.41 -9.59
C LEU A 203 -0.29 25.21 -10.54
N ALA A 204 0.30 24.11 -10.10
CA ALA A 204 0.38 22.88 -10.87
C ALA A 204 -1.02 22.23 -11.00
N ALA A 205 -1.71 22.48 -12.12
CA ALA A 205 -2.91 21.71 -12.50
C ALA A 205 -2.90 21.38 -14.00
N GLY A 206 -2.60 20.12 -14.32
CA GLY A 206 -2.84 19.57 -15.66
C GLY A 206 -4.33 19.24 -15.83
N SER A 207 -4.94 19.76 -16.88
CA SER A 207 -6.23 19.29 -17.39
C SER A 207 -5.92 18.22 -18.45
N GLY A 208 -6.33 16.98 -18.17
CA GLY A 208 -6.01 15.78 -18.96
C GLY A 208 -4.97 14.88 -18.28
N THR A 209 -5.34 13.59 -18.17
CA THR A 209 -4.49 12.44 -17.80
C THR A 209 -3.24 12.77 -17.00
N ILE A 210 -3.39 13.24 -15.75
CA ILE A 210 -2.32 13.46 -14.76
C ILE A 210 -0.94 13.67 -15.43
N LYS A 211 -0.84 14.68 -16.31
CA LYS A 211 0.44 14.97 -16.95
C LYS A 211 1.25 15.77 -15.95
N ILE A 212 2.15 15.03 -15.30
CA ILE A 212 3.23 15.45 -14.41
C ILE A 212 3.65 16.90 -14.72
N PRO A 213 3.15 17.91 -13.99
CA PRO A 213 3.91 19.14 -13.88
C PRO A 213 5.09 18.78 -13.00
N SER A 214 6.29 18.91 -13.58
CA SER A 214 7.63 18.81 -12.97
C SER A 214 7.62 18.19 -11.58
N ALA A 215 8.16 16.96 -11.47
CA ALA A 215 8.48 16.29 -10.21
C ALA A 215 8.94 17.29 -9.15
N GLU A 216 7.98 17.88 -8.43
CA GLU A 216 8.22 18.71 -7.27
C GLU A 216 8.68 17.66 -6.30
N GLU A 217 10.00 17.63 -6.10
CA GLU A 217 10.75 16.64 -5.36
C GLU A 217 9.88 16.16 -4.21
N LYS A 218 9.32 14.95 -4.33
CA LYS A 218 8.47 14.38 -3.29
C LYS A 218 9.37 14.26 -2.06
N GLY A 219 9.36 15.28 -1.22
CA GLY A 219 10.09 15.28 0.03
C GLY A 219 9.60 14.07 0.82
N LEU A 220 10.53 13.20 1.23
CA LEU A 220 10.19 12.01 2.00
C LEU A 220 9.41 12.44 3.24
N THR A 221 8.19 11.97 3.35
CA THR A 221 7.34 12.28 4.50
C THR A 221 7.65 11.30 5.63
N LEU A 222 7.30 11.68 6.87
CA LEU A 222 7.42 10.78 8.02
C LEU A 222 6.63 9.47 7.79
N GLU A 223 5.51 9.55 7.07
CA GLU A 223 4.68 8.39 6.71
C GLU A 223 5.46 7.36 5.85
N ASP A 224 6.28 7.83 4.90
CA ASP A 224 7.12 6.96 4.06
C ASP A 224 8.23 6.24 4.88
N THR A 225 8.67 6.81 6.01
CA THR A 225 9.78 6.27 6.84
C THR A 225 9.33 5.63 8.16
N GLN A 226 8.05 5.75 8.53
CA GLN A 226 7.51 5.29 9.80
C GLN A 226 7.74 3.78 10.04
N GLY A 227 7.60 2.96 9.00
CA GLY A 227 7.80 1.52 9.09
C GLY A 227 9.23 1.14 9.52
N MET A 228 10.24 1.89 9.07
CA MET A 228 11.65 1.65 9.43
C MET A 228 11.89 1.92 10.92
N PHE A 229 11.30 2.99 11.46
CA PHE A 229 11.38 3.31 12.89
C PHE A 229 10.64 2.30 13.76
N LEU A 230 9.47 1.82 13.32
CA LEU A 230 8.70 0.78 14.03
C LEU A 230 9.50 -0.53 14.10
N LEU A 231 10.11 -0.96 12.99
CA LEU A 231 10.93 -2.16 12.94
C LEU A 231 12.16 -2.05 13.87
N LEU A 232 12.82 -0.88 13.91
CA LEU A 232 13.92 -0.61 14.83
C LEU A 232 13.46 -0.72 16.30
N GLY A 233 12.33 -0.12 16.64
CA GLY A 233 11.74 -0.19 17.97
C GLY A 233 11.42 -1.63 18.39
N ALA A 234 10.81 -2.42 17.51
CA ALA A 234 10.54 -3.83 17.75
C ALA A 234 11.83 -4.64 17.99
N GLY A 235 12.89 -4.35 17.24
CA GLY A 235 14.21 -4.97 17.42
C GLY A 235 14.80 -4.70 18.81
N PHE A 236 14.72 -3.46 19.30
CA PHE A 236 15.17 -3.12 20.65
C PHE A 236 14.35 -3.82 21.74
N ILE A 237 13.03 -3.94 21.57
CA ILE A 237 12.17 -4.65 22.54
C ILE A 237 12.55 -6.13 22.62
N ILE A 238 12.78 -6.78 21.48
CA ILE A 238 13.20 -8.20 21.44
C ILE A 238 14.57 -8.37 22.10
N ALA A 239 15.53 -7.49 21.78
CA ALA A 239 16.87 -7.53 22.37
C ALA A 239 16.84 -7.28 23.90
N ALA A 240 16.05 -6.32 24.36
CA ALA A 240 15.86 -6.05 25.78
C ALA A 240 15.23 -7.25 26.49
N THR A 241 14.20 -7.87 25.89
CA THR A 241 13.55 -9.06 26.45
C THR A 241 14.53 -10.24 26.55
N ALA A 242 15.36 -10.46 25.54
CA ALA A 242 16.41 -11.47 25.60
C ALA A 242 17.41 -11.20 26.74
N LEU A 243 17.88 -9.96 26.88
CA LEU A 243 18.79 -9.56 27.97
C LEU A 243 18.15 -9.77 29.35
N VAL A 244 16.88 -9.38 29.54
CA VAL A 244 16.16 -9.63 30.79
C VAL A 244 16.02 -11.12 31.06
N SER A 245 15.72 -11.93 30.05
CA SER A 245 15.61 -13.38 30.20
C SER A 245 16.93 -14.03 30.64
N GLU A 246 18.06 -13.57 30.10
CA GLU A 246 19.39 -14.02 30.49
C GLU A 246 19.79 -13.55 31.89
N TRP A 247 19.45 -12.32 32.25
CA TRP A 247 19.66 -11.81 33.61
C TRP A 247 18.88 -12.65 34.61
N MET A 248 17.57 -12.85 34.40
CA MET A 248 16.72 -13.66 35.30
C MET A 248 17.20 -15.12 35.40
N GLY A 249 17.59 -15.73 34.26
CA GLY A 249 18.17 -17.07 34.22
C GLY A 249 19.54 -17.17 34.90
N GLY A 250 20.38 -16.14 34.74
CA GLY A 250 21.70 -16.03 35.36
C GLY A 250 21.63 -15.83 36.87
N PHE A 251 20.71 -14.97 37.34
CA PHE A 251 20.48 -14.73 38.76
C PHE A 251 19.94 -15.98 39.47
N THR A 252 19.00 -16.68 38.85
CA THR A 252 18.46 -17.95 39.38
C THR A 252 19.49 -19.09 39.37
N ARG A 253 20.42 -19.13 38.40
CA ARG A 253 21.58 -20.04 38.44
C ARG A 253 22.59 -19.66 39.52
N ARG A 254 22.90 -18.37 39.71
CA ARG A 254 23.82 -17.88 40.77
C ARG A 254 23.29 -18.13 42.18
N CYS A 255 22.00 -17.89 42.41
CA CYS A 255 21.36 -18.19 43.71
C CYS A 255 21.35 -19.69 44.01
N ARG A 256 21.18 -20.55 42.99
CA ARG A 256 21.32 -22.01 43.17
C ARG A 256 22.75 -22.45 43.48
N PHE A 257 23.76 -21.77 42.95
CA PHE A 257 25.16 -22.07 43.21
C PHE A 257 25.62 -21.61 44.61
N GLN A 258 25.21 -20.42 45.06
CA GLN A 258 25.44 -19.97 46.44
C GLN A 258 24.77 -20.88 47.47
N ARG A 259 23.52 -21.30 47.22
CA ARG A 259 22.81 -22.26 48.09
C ARG A 259 23.46 -23.64 48.17
N LYS A 260 24.34 -23.99 47.22
CA LYS A 260 25.14 -25.23 47.23
C LYS A 260 26.50 -25.07 47.94
N ASN A 261 26.99 -23.84 48.07
CA ASN A 261 28.21 -23.52 48.83
C ASN A 261 27.91 -23.19 50.31
N ASP A 262 26.70 -22.73 50.63
CA ASP A 262 26.27 -22.39 52.01
C ASP A 262 25.69 -23.59 52.79
N THR A 263 25.91 -24.84 52.36
CA THR A 263 25.63 -26.00 53.22
C THR A 263 26.74 -26.13 54.28
N PRO A 264 26.48 -25.88 55.57
CA PRO A 264 27.45 -26.15 56.61
C PRO A 264 27.55 -27.66 56.84
N ILE A 265 28.79 -28.14 56.94
CA ILE A 265 29.13 -29.49 57.39
C ILE A 265 28.61 -29.64 58.83
N SER A 266 27.50 -30.35 59.04
CA SER A 266 27.08 -30.79 60.37
C SER A 266 27.26 -32.29 60.52
N VAL A 267 28.24 -32.62 61.36
CA VAL A 267 28.59 -33.92 61.91
C VAL A 267 27.39 -34.53 62.67
N ASN A 268 27.00 -35.77 62.34
CA ASN A 268 26.96 -36.89 63.31
C ASN A 268 26.50 -38.24 62.70
N SER A 269 27.38 -39.25 62.85
CA SER A 269 27.15 -40.66 63.28
C SER A 269 25.89 -41.42 62.79
N ARG A 270 25.93 -42.64 62.24
CA ARG A 270 26.77 -43.83 62.49
C ARG A 270 26.65 -44.83 61.32
N GLU A 271 27.80 -45.37 60.92
CA GLU A 271 28.13 -46.77 60.61
C GLU A 271 27.08 -47.71 59.95
N HIS A 272 27.33 -48.05 58.69
CA HIS A 272 27.39 -49.45 58.23
C HIS A 272 28.39 -49.56 57.06
N LEU A 273 29.59 -50.06 57.36
CA LEU A 273 30.51 -50.69 56.39
C LEU A 273 29.99 -52.12 56.13
N ILE A 274 30.25 -52.85 55.04
CA ILE A 274 31.51 -53.38 54.47
C ILE A 274 31.12 -54.06 53.10
N PRO A 275 32.01 -54.44 52.15
CA PRO A 275 32.91 -53.69 51.26
C PRO A 275 32.69 -53.99 49.74
N THR A 276 33.37 -53.22 48.88
CA THR A 276 33.69 -53.56 47.47
C THR A 276 35.03 -54.31 47.35
N PRO A 277 35.32 -54.97 46.20
CA PRO A 277 36.65 -54.91 45.58
C PRO A 277 36.57 -54.10 44.27
N LYS A 278 37.25 -52.95 44.14
CA LYS A 278 38.65 -52.73 43.68
C LYS A 278 38.93 -53.28 42.26
N THR A 279 38.91 -52.41 41.24
CA THR A 279 40.08 -51.79 40.52
C THR A 279 40.76 -52.80 39.59
N ASP A 280 41.11 -52.53 38.32
CA ASP A 280 41.92 -51.40 37.86
C ASP A 280 42.17 -51.47 36.31
N ILE A 281 42.53 -50.33 35.69
CA ILE A 281 43.40 -50.16 34.49
C ILE A 281 42.83 -50.70 33.15
N GLY A 282 42.89 -50.06 31.97
CA GLY A 282 43.64 -48.96 31.39
C GLY A 282 43.78 -49.25 29.88
N SER A 283 43.85 -48.20 29.05
CA SER A 283 44.34 -48.17 27.65
C SER A 283 43.79 -49.18 26.62
N GLU A 284 43.11 -48.70 25.58
CA GLU A 284 43.72 -48.49 24.26
C GLU A 284 42.74 -47.91 23.22
N ILE A 285 43.30 -46.99 22.44
CA ILE A 285 42.74 -46.36 21.25
C ILE A 285 43.07 -47.24 20.04
N LYS A 286 42.20 -47.22 19.02
CA LYS A 286 42.37 -47.57 17.58
C LYS A 286 41.43 -48.71 17.15
N ILE A 287 40.77 -48.73 15.99
CA ILE A 287 40.77 -47.87 14.78
C ILE A 287 39.60 -48.31 13.87
N ILE A 288 38.95 -47.32 13.24
CA ILE A 288 38.44 -47.24 11.86
C ILE A 288 37.41 -48.27 11.35
N GLY A 289 36.36 -47.75 10.73
CA GLY A 289 35.67 -48.43 9.62
C GLY A 289 34.31 -47.82 9.27
N ASP A 290 34.33 -46.82 8.38
CA ASP A 290 33.17 -46.17 7.73
C ASP A 290 32.03 -47.11 7.33
N THR A 291 30.76 -46.69 7.46
CA THR A 291 29.82 -46.66 6.31
C THR A 291 28.58 -45.77 6.56
N GLU A 292 28.50 -44.72 5.74
CA GLU A 292 27.34 -43.98 5.22
C GLU A 292 25.97 -44.01 5.93
N SER A 293 25.59 -42.85 6.46
CA SER A 293 24.20 -42.40 6.63
C SER A 293 23.69 -41.76 5.33
N LYS A 294 22.69 -42.38 4.68
CA LYS A 294 21.87 -41.74 3.64
C LYS A 294 20.41 -41.67 4.10
N LEU A 295 20.00 -40.44 4.43
CA LEU A 295 18.61 -40.01 4.55
C LEU A 295 17.96 -40.03 3.16
N HIS A 296 16.76 -40.60 3.02
CA HIS A 296 15.82 -40.19 1.99
C HIS A 296 14.39 -40.17 2.52
N PHE A 297 13.74 -39.05 2.21
CA PHE A 297 12.38 -38.63 2.50
C PHE A 297 11.31 -39.62 2.02
N ASP A 298 10.34 -39.90 2.88
CA ASP A 298 9.11 -40.61 2.54
C ASP A 298 8.22 -39.76 1.61
N SER A 299 7.88 -40.34 0.47
CA SER A 299 6.79 -39.92 -0.40
C SER A 299 5.58 -40.83 -0.22
N ARG A 300 4.46 -40.19 0.08
CA ARG A 300 3.05 -40.61 -0.05
C ARG A 300 2.78 -41.74 -1.07
N PRO A 301 1.94 -42.73 -0.75
CA PRO A 301 1.26 -43.52 -1.78
C PRO A 301 -0.20 -43.09 -1.96
N SER A 302 -0.63 -43.11 -3.22
CA SER A 302 -2.00 -42.98 -3.68
C SER A 302 -2.60 -44.37 -3.99
N THR A 303 -3.94 -44.41 -3.93
CA THR A 303 -4.88 -45.31 -4.63
C THR A 303 -4.98 -46.79 -4.22
N ALA A 304 -6.15 -47.17 -3.69
CA ALA A 304 -7.06 -48.13 -4.33
C ALA A 304 -8.47 -48.06 -3.70
N ALA A 305 -9.48 -48.23 -4.55
CA ALA A 305 -10.91 -48.08 -4.27
C ALA A 305 -11.56 -49.32 -3.65
N SER A 306 -12.68 -49.16 -2.92
CA SER A 306 -13.92 -49.95 -3.10
C SER A 306 -15.05 -49.54 -2.13
N ARG A 307 -16.12 -48.97 -2.71
CA ARG A 307 -17.57 -49.23 -2.56
C ARG A 307 -18.26 -49.43 -1.19
N ASP A 308 -19.34 -48.64 -1.06
CA ASP A 308 -20.70 -48.93 -0.56
C ASP A 308 -20.92 -49.17 0.95
N THR A 309 -21.52 -48.20 1.66
CA THR A 309 -22.96 -48.16 2.02
C THR A 309 -23.28 -47.07 3.07
N LEU A 310 -24.37 -46.32 2.77
CA LEU A 310 -25.39 -45.72 3.65
C LEU A 310 -25.07 -45.45 5.13
N GLU A 311 -25.12 -44.19 5.55
CA GLU A 311 -26.21 -43.66 6.40
C GLU A 311 -26.03 -42.15 6.62
N GLY A 312 -27.12 -41.40 6.48
CA GLY A 312 -27.15 -39.95 6.65
C GLY A 312 -27.23 -39.57 8.11
N GLN A 313 -26.61 -38.45 8.48
CA GLN A 313 -27.00 -37.74 9.69
C GLN A 313 -26.94 -36.23 9.49
N ILE A 314 -28.08 -35.64 9.82
CA ILE A 314 -28.46 -34.24 9.84
C ILE A 314 -27.65 -33.50 10.90
N ILE A 315 -27.13 -32.31 10.58
CA ILE A 315 -26.65 -31.36 11.59
C ILE A 315 -27.55 -30.12 11.49
N ASN A 316 -28.41 -29.97 12.50
CA ASN A 316 -29.02 -28.69 12.89
C ASN A 316 -28.34 -28.25 14.18
N VAL A 317 -27.69 -27.09 14.14
CA VAL A 317 -27.88 -25.84 14.93
C VAL A 317 -26.71 -24.93 14.58
#